data_AF-A0A937NJJ1-F1
#
_entry.id   AF-A0A937NJJ1-F1
#
_cell.length_a   1.000
_cell.length_b   1.000
_cell.length_c   1.000
_cell.angle_alpha   90.00
_cell.angle_beta   90.00
_cell.angle_gamma   90.00
#
_symmetry.space_group_name_H-M   'P 1'
#
loop_
_entity.id
_entity.type
_entity.pdbx_description
1 polymer ?
#
loop_
_entity_poly.entity_id
_entity_poly.type
_entity_poly.pdbx_seq_one_letter_code
_entity_poly.pdbx_strand_id
1 'polypeptide(L)'
;MSTALQVSPKAMAVYRATARRRWEEEQQALARRRERAWQVAHRAVALLKEQFGATQVAAFGSLVHGFWFSGTSDIDLATWGLKFDDYFVAVAKLQDISPEFKIDLVAVEHCRPAPREAIVREGKPL
;
A
#
# COMPACT_ATOMS: atom_id res chain seq x y z
N MET A 1 -5.28 4.29 -47.24
CA MET A 1 -5.77 4.96 -46.02
C MET A 1 -7.29 4.94 -46.03
N SER A 2 -7.93 4.13 -45.17
CA SER A 2 -9.30 4.31 -44.66
C SER A 2 -9.66 3.08 -43.83
N THR A 3 -10.01 3.26 -42.55
CA THR A 3 -11.37 3.02 -42.03
C THR A 3 -11.36 3.24 -40.52
N ALA A 4 -11.96 4.34 -40.07
CA ALA A 4 -12.50 4.39 -38.71
C ALA A 4 -13.62 3.34 -38.65
N LEU A 5 -13.46 2.30 -37.83
CA LEU A 5 -14.50 1.32 -37.57
C LEU A 5 -15.75 2.06 -37.06
N GLN A 6 -16.81 2.12 -37.87
CA GLN A 6 -18.09 2.69 -37.46
C GLN A 6 -18.74 1.76 -36.43
N VAL A 7 -18.52 2.04 -35.14
CA VAL A 7 -19.16 1.31 -34.05
C VAL A 7 -20.63 1.73 -33.96
N SER A 8 -21.55 0.77 -34.02
CA SER A 8 -22.98 1.07 -33.92
C SER A 8 -23.34 1.60 -32.52
N PRO A 9 -24.37 2.46 -32.38
CA PRO A 9 -24.82 2.93 -31.06
C PRO A 9 -25.16 1.80 -30.08
N LYS A 10 -25.74 0.69 -30.58
CA LYS A 10 -26.04 -0.50 -29.78
C LYS A 10 -24.76 -1.19 -29.29
N ALA A 11 -23.78 -1.38 -30.17
CA ALA A 11 -22.49 -1.95 -29.79
C ALA A 11 -21.76 -1.07 -28.77
N MET A 12 -21.81 0.26 -28.95
CA MET A 12 -21.25 1.24 -28.00
C MET A 12 -21.96 1.19 -26.64
N ALA A 13 -23.28 1.04 -26.60
CA ALA A 13 -24.03 0.89 -25.35
C ALA A 13 -23.65 -0.37 -24.58
N VAL A 14 -23.53 -1.52 -25.26
CA VAL A 14 -23.06 -2.78 -24.66
C VAL A 14 -21.63 -2.64 -24.14
N TYR A 15 -20.74 -2.00 -24.90
CA TYR A 15 -19.37 -1.71 -24.48
C TYR A 15 -19.35 -0.88 -23.19
N ARG A 16 -20.09 0.24 -23.15
CA ARG A 16 -20.17 1.12 -21.97
C ARG A 16 -20.70 0.40 -20.73
N ALA A 17 -21.76 -0.41 -20.88
CA ALA A 17 -22.31 -1.19 -19.78
C ALA A 17 -21.31 -2.21 -19.24
N THR A 18 -20.61 -2.92 -20.14
CA THR A 18 -19.58 -3.91 -19.76
C THR A 18 -18.39 -3.23 -19.09
N ALA A 19 -17.91 -2.11 -19.63
CA ALA A 19 -16.82 -1.32 -19.06
C ALA A 19 -17.18 -0.79 -17.67
N ARG A 20 -18.41 -0.30 -17.47
CA ARG A 20 -18.90 0.14 -16.17
C ARG A 20 -18.91 -1.00 -15.16
N ARG A 21 -19.45 -2.17 -15.53
CA ARG A 21 -19.48 -3.33 -14.63
C ARG A 21 -18.08 -3.78 -14.21
N ARG A 22 -17.14 -3.87 -15.16
CA ARG A 22 -15.73 -4.22 -14.86
C ARG A 22 -15.09 -3.22 -13.93
N TRP A 23 -15.31 -1.92 -14.18
CA TRP A 23 -14.78 -0.87 -13.32
C TRP A 23 -15.34 -0.99 -11.89
N GLU A 24 -16.64 -1.20 -11.73
CA GLU A 24 -17.26 -1.41 -10.41
C GLU A 24 -16.70 -2.65 -9.69
N GLU A 25 -16.55 -3.78 -10.41
CA GLU A 25 -15.94 -5.01 -9.89
C GLU A 25 -14.48 -4.78 -9.44
N GLU A 26 -13.68 -4.09 -10.26
CA GLU A 26 -12.29 -3.73 -9.95
C GLU A 26 -12.20 -2.81 -8.73
N GLN A 27 -13.05 -1.78 -8.64
CA GLN A 27 -13.07 -0.88 -7.48
C GLN A 27 -13.41 -1.61 -6.19
N GLN A 28 -14.38 -2.52 -6.23
CA GLN A 28 -14.72 -3.34 -5.07
C GLN A 28 -13.58 -4.29 -4.67
N ALA A 29 -12.93 -4.93 -5.65
CA ALA A 29 -11.78 -5.79 -5.40
C ALA A 29 -10.60 -5.00 -4.79
N LEU A 30 -10.35 -3.80 -5.31
CA LEU A 30 -9.30 -2.91 -4.81
C LEU A 30 -9.60 -2.42 -3.39
N ALA A 31 -10.85 -2.07 -3.09
CA ALA A 31 -11.28 -1.69 -1.74
C ALA A 31 -11.05 -2.83 -0.74
N ARG A 32 -11.46 -4.06 -1.08
CA ARG A 32 -11.21 -5.26 -0.24
C ARG A 32 -9.72 -5.53 -0.06
N ARG A 33 -8.91 -5.37 -1.12
CA ARG A 33 -7.46 -5.51 -1.03
C ARG A 33 -6.87 -4.48 -0.07
N ARG A 34 -7.30 -3.21 -0.17
CA ARG A 34 -6.83 -2.14 0.71
C ARG A 34 -7.17 -2.38 2.17
N GLU A 35 -8.35 -2.92 2.45
CA GLU A 35 -8.74 -3.32 3.81
C GLU A 35 -7.80 -4.40 4.37
N ARG A 36 -7.49 -5.44 3.58
CA ARG A 36 -6.50 -6.46 3.98
C ARG A 36 -5.10 -5.87 4.18
N ALA A 37 -4.70 -4.91 3.34
CA ALA A 37 -3.42 -4.21 3.49
C ALA A 37 -3.34 -3.49 4.85
N TRP A 38 -4.41 -2.82 5.28
CA TRP A 38 -4.48 -2.21 6.62
C TRP A 38 -4.39 -3.25 7.75
N GLN A 39 -5.05 -4.40 7.61
CA GLN A 39 -4.95 -5.48 8.60
C GLN A 39 -3.52 -6.03 8.69
N VAL A 40 -2.82 -6.19 7.57
CA VAL A 40 -1.40 -6.58 7.52
C VAL A 40 -0.53 -5.51 8.16
N ALA A 41 -0.75 -4.22 7.87
CA ALA A 41 -0.03 -3.11 8.48
C ALA A 41 -0.16 -3.11 10.02
N HIS A 42 -1.35 -3.36 10.56
CA HIS A 42 -1.53 -3.46 12.01
C HIS A 42 -0.81 -4.67 12.63
N ARG A 43 -0.76 -5.81 11.93
CA ARG A 43 0.04 -6.97 12.38
C ARG A 43 1.54 -6.66 12.37
N ALA A 44 2.01 -5.95 11.35
CA ALA A 44 3.39 -5.48 11.27
C ALA A 44 3.75 -4.53 12.41
N VAL A 45 2.84 -3.62 12.78
CA VAL A 45 3.01 -2.71 13.92
C VAL A 45 3.18 -3.49 15.22
N ALA A 46 2.33 -4.50 15.47
CA ALA A 46 2.45 -5.34 16.66
C ALA A 46 3.82 -6.03 16.71
N LEU A 47 4.24 -6.64 15.60
CA LEU A 47 5.54 -7.32 15.48
C LEU A 47 6.71 -6.36 15.75
N LEU A 48 6.70 -5.16 15.16
CA LEU A 48 7.74 -4.14 15.35
C LEU A 48 7.82 -3.66 16.79
N LYS A 49 6.66 -3.41 17.43
CA LYS A 49 6.61 -2.95 18.83
C LYS A 49 7.05 -4.06 19.80
N GLU A 50 6.52 -5.27 19.65
CA GLU A 50 6.73 -6.37 20.59
C GLU A 50 8.13 -7.00 20.49
N GLN A 51 8.65 -7.19 19.27
CA GLN A 51 9.88 -7.95 19.06
C GLN A 51 11.12 -7.06 18.88
N PHE A 52 10.92 -5.81 18.46
CA PHE A 52 12.01 -4.90 18.11
C PHE A 52 12.01 -3.59 18.90
N GLY A 53 11.03 -3.41 19.81
CA GLY A 53 10.98 -2.26 20.68
C GLY A 53 10.68 -0.94 19.96
N ALA A 54 10.06 -0.99 18.78
CA ALA A 54 9.64 0.21 18.08
C ALA A 54 8.74 1.07 18.98
N THR A 55 9.05 2.36 19.08
CA THR A 55 8.30 3.29 19.94
C THR A 55 7.11 3.89 19.21
N GLN A 56 7.22 4.05 17.89
CA GLN A 56 6.18 4.58 17.01
C GLN A 56 6.26 3.87 15.67
N VAL A 57 5.09 3.69 15.04
CA VAL A 57 4.98 3.18 13.68
C VAL A 57 3.91 4.00 12.96
N ALA A 58 4.17 4.36 11.70
CA ALA A 58 3.21 5.04 10.85
C ALA A 58 3.18 4.37 9.47
N ALA A 59 2.00 4.25 8.86
CA ALA A 59 1.89 3.96 7.44
C ALA A 59 2.06 5.24 6.63
N PHE A 60 2.62 5.14 5.44
CA PHE A 60 2.66 6.25 4.48
C PHE A 60 2.40 5.73 3.06
N GLY A 61 2.70 6.55 2.05
CA GLY A 61 2.63 6.14 0.66
C GLY A 61 1.22 5.80 0.18
N SER A 62 1.13 4.84 -0.74
CA SER A 62 -0.11 4.58 -1.49
C SER A 62 -1.25 4.04 -0.62
N LEU A 63 -0.94 3.34 0.48
CA LEU A 63 -1.95 2.80 1.39
C LEU A 63 -2.72 3.91 2.10
N VAL A 64 -2.02 4.97 2.54
CA VAL A 64 -2.61 6.18 3.11
C VAL A 64 -3.36 6.96 2.02
N HIS A 65 -2.69 7.20 0.89
CA HIS A 65 -3.22 7.94 -0.25
C HIS A 65 -4.05 7.04 -1.16
N GLY A 66 -5.27 6.70 -0.74
CA GLY A 66 -6.11 5.68 -1.39
C GLY A 66 -6.33 5.82 -2.91
N PHE A 67 -6.20 7.02 -3.48
CA PHE A 67 -6.23 7.23 -4.93
C PHE A 67 -5.03 6.61 -5.67
N TRP A 68 -3.88 6.49 -5.00
CA TRP A 68 -2.66 5.88 -5.53
C TRP A 68 -2.54 4.38 -5.21
N PHE A 69 -3.42 3.83 -4.38
CA PHE A 69 -3.41 2.41 -4.06
C PHE A 69 -3.86 1.58 -5.28
N SER A 70 -3.11 0.53 -5.60
CA SER A 70 -3.35 -0.30 -6.77
C SER A 70 -3.26 -1.79 -6.44
N GLY A 71 -3.55 -2.64 -7.44
CA GLY A 71 -3.44 -4.09 -7.30
C GLY A 71 -2.01 -4.58 -7.00
N THR A 72 -0.99 -3.76 -7.30
CA THR A 72 0.43 -4.09 -7.10
C THR A 72 1.07 -3.29 -5.97
N SER A 73 0.30 -2.47 -5.25
CA SER A 73 0.82 -1.68 -4.13
C SER A 73 1.31 -2.57 -2.98
N ASP A 74 2.47 -2.20 -2.46
CA ASP A 74 3.07 -2.62 -1.20
C ASP A 74 2.46 -1.85 -0.01
N ILE A 75 3.01 -2.14 1.18
CA ILE A 75 2.67 -1.47 2.44
C ILE A 75 3.92 -0.74 2.91
N ASP A 76 3.90 0.59 2.82
CA ASP A 76 4.98 1.46 3.29
C ASP A 76 4.81 1.77 4.79
N LEU A 77 5.78 1.37 5.60
CA LEU A 77 5.81 1.63 7.05
C LEU A 77 7.06 2.40 7.45
N ALA A 78 6.88 3.41 8.29
CA ALA A 78 7.93 4.11 8.98
C ALA A 78 7.95 3.71 10.45
N THR A 79 9.13 3.48 11.01
CA THR A 79 9.31 3.10 12.41
C THR A 79 10.32 3.98 13.11
N TRP A 80 10.09 4.21 14.41
CA TRP A 80 11.00 4.90 15.32
C TRP A 80 11.43 3.96 16.44
N GLY A 81 12.63 4.18 16.98
CA GLY A 81 13.21 3.40 18.06
C GLY A 81 13.78 2.04 17.64
N LEU A 82 13.85 1.75 16.34
CA LEU A 82 14.44 0.52 15.84
C LEU A 82 15.97 0.62 15.91
N LYS A 83 16.62 -0.37 16.52
CA LYS A 83 18.09 -0.44 16.53
C LYS A 83 18.61 -0.77 15.13
N PHE A 84 19.72 -0.16 14.76
CA PHE A 84 20.35 -0.36 13.45
C PHE A 84 20.63 -1.84 13.16
N ASP A 85 21.16 -2.58 14.13
CA ASP A 85 21.52 -4.00 13.98
C ASP A 85 20.29 -4.91 13.79
N ASP A 86 19.11 -4.48 14.24
CA ASP A 86 17.87 -5.24 14.13
C ASP A 86 17.15 -5.01 12.79
N TYR A 87 17.57 -4.01 11.99
CA TYR A 87 16.82 -3.56 10.82
C TYR A 87 16.55 -4.68 9.81
N PHE A 88 17.57 -5.42 9.39
CA PHE A 88 17.40 -6.48 8.40
C PHE A 88 16.62 -7.68 8.94
N VAL A 89 16.73 -7.96 10.25
CA VAL A 89 15.95 -9.01 10.90
C VAL A 89 14.47 -8.62 10.95
N ALA A 90 14.17 -7.35 11.26
CA ALA A 90 12.82 -6.81 11.22
C ALA A 90 12.22 -6.88 9.81
N VAL A 91 12.97 -6.44 8.79
CA VAL A 91 12.53 -6.53 7.38
C VAL A 91 12.21 -7.97 6.98
N ALA A 92 13.07 -8.94 7.33
CA ALA A 92 12.84 -10.35 7.02
C ALA A 92 11.53 -10.86 7.66
N LYS A 93 11.35 -10.63 8.96
CA LYS A 93 10.14 -11.03 9.68
C LYS A 93 8.87 -10.35 9.16
N LEU A 94 8.97 -9.10 8.69
CA LEU A 94 7.86 -8.40 8.08
C LEU A 94 7.40 -9.06 6.76
N GLN A 95 8.33 -9.57 5.94
CA GLN A 95 7.96 -10.29 4.72
C GLN A 95 7.20 -11.60 4.99
N ASP A 96 7.40 -12.20 6.17
CA ASP A 96 6.71 -13.45 6.56
C ASP A 96 5.25 -13.23 7.01
N ILE A 97 4.82 -11.99 7.26
CA ILE A 97 3.46 -11.68 7.77
C ILE A 97 2.38 -12.02 6.73
N SER A 98 2.68 -11.79 5.46
CA SER A 98 1.72 -11.96 4.38
C SER A 98 2.39 -12.28 3.05
N PRO A 99 2.01 -13.38 2.38
CA PRO A 99 2.45 -13.63 1.02
C PRO A 99 1.78 -12.68 -0.01
N GLU A 100 0.70 -11.98 0.36
CA GLU A 100 -0.05 -11.08 -0.54
C GLU A 100 0.60 -9.68 -0.65
N PHE A 101 1.32 -9.23 0.39
CA PHE A 101 1.83 -7.86 0.48
C PHE A 101 3.30 -7.85 0.85
N LYS A 102 4.08 -7.15 0.02
CA LYS A 102 5.42 -6.71 0.41
C LYS A 102 5.29 -5.55 1.38
N ILE A 103 6.13 -5.54 2.40
CA ILE A 103 6.20 -4.45 3.38
C ILE A 103 7.53 -3.73 3.18
N ASP A 104 7.50 -2.45 2.84
CA ASP A 104 8.68 -1.60 2.81
C ASP A 104 8.83 -0.88 4.16
N LEU A 105 9.99 -0.98 4.79
CA LEU A 105 10.24 -0.47 6.13
C LEU A 105 11.29 0.65 6.09
N VAL A 106 10.92 1.82 6.57
CA VAL A 106 11.83 2.95 6.77
C VAL A 106 12.09 3.16 8.26
N ALA A 107 13.34 2.94 8.69
CA ALA A 107 13.80 3.38 10.01
C ALA A 107 14.07 4.89 9.97
N VAL A 108 13.29 5.68 10.69
CA VAL A 108 13.29 7.14 10.53
C VAL A 108 14.60 7.78 10.99
N GLU A 109 15.27 7.19 11.98
CA GLU A 109 16.57 7.61 12.49
C GLU A 109 17.69 7.55 11.45
N HIS A 110 17.54 6.67 10.45
CA HIS A 110 18.55 6.41 9.43
C HIS A 110 18.12 6.91 8.04
N CYS A 111 16.96 7.54 7.96
CA CYS A 111 16.41 8.04 6.71
C CYS A 111 17.01 9.40 6.33
N ARG A 112 17.17 9.65 5.03
CA ARG A 112 17.56 10.98 4.51
C ARG A 112 16.50 12.02 4.90
N PRO A 113 16.85 13.33 4.99
CA PRO A 113 15.92 14.35 5.46
C PRO A 113 14.61 14.43 4.66
N ALA A 114 14.68 14.40 3.33
CA ALA A 114 13.50 14.60 2.49
C ALA A 114 12.39 13.52 2.67
N PRO A 115 12.68 12.20 2.61
CA PRO A 115 11.65 11.20 2.91
C PRO A 115 11.17 11.25 4.36
N ARG A 116 12.05 11.56 5.32
CA ARG A 116 11.66 11.73 6.73
C ARG A 116 10.63 12.85 6.90
N GLU A 117 10.84 14.00 6.27
CA GLU A 117 9.90 15.13 6.33
C GLU A 117 8.53 14.77 5.73
N ALA A 118 8.53 14.06 4.60
CA ALA A 118 7.30 13.57 3.98
C ALA A 118 6.55 12.60 4.91
N ILE A 119 7.24 11.64 5.51
CA ILE A 119 6.67 10.69 6.49
C ILE A 119 6.08 11.42 7.69
N VAL A 120 6.77 12.41 8.25
CA VAL A 120 6.28 13.16 9.41
C VAL A 120 5.04 13.99 9.06
N ARG A 121 4.97 14.53 7.83
CA ARG A 121 3.85 15.36 7.37
C ARG A 121 2.62 14.55 6.96
N GLU A 122 2.82 13.44 6.27
CA GLU A 122 1.76 12.71 5.57
C GLU A 122 1.50 11.31 6.13
N GLY A 123 2.38 10.82 7.01
CA GLY A 123 2.24 9.52 7.63
C GLY A 123 1.02 9.45 8.53
N LYS A 124 0.32 8.31 8.49
CA LYS A 124 -0.77 7.99 9.39
C LYS A 124 -0.25 7.12 10.54
N PRO A 125 -0.26 7.61 11.79
CA PRO A 125 0.13 6.81 12.95
C PRO A 125 -0.71 5.53 13.10
N LEU A 126 -0.07 4.45 13.56
CA LEU A 126 -0.66 3.12 13.78
C LEU A 126 -0.39 2.51 15.16
#